data_AF-A0A9D2ST77-F1
#
_entry.id   AF-A0A9D2ST77-F1
#
_cell.length_a   1.000
_cell.length_b   1.000
_cell.length_c   1.000
_cell.angle_alpha   90.00
_cell.angle_beta   90.00
_cell.angle_gamma   90.00
#
_symmetry.space_group_name_H-M   'P 1'
#
loop_
_entity.id
_entity.type
_entity.pdbx_description
1 polymer ?
#
loop_
_entity_poly.entity_id
_entity_poly.type
_entity_poly.pdbx_seq_one_letter_code
_entity_poly.pdbx_strand_id
1 'polypeptide(L)'
;MEKAKLQWHPGFSAALRITLHDEMKFLEMHEEYQLSKKPMQIDILIIKKKCDRKIQKAVGRIFRRHNIIEYKSPGDRLSINDFYKVYGYTCFYQSNTDKINQIDPEDMTITFVCSHYPEKMMRHLKEVRKIQAERYGEGIYYLTGDPIPMQLLIVPELSPKENYWIQNLRTDLKAGKEIRHLMEKYEKNRKLKDYEAVMDLITRANWEQMEEEKKMCDALKELFADELKEADARGRAEGVQYGIERGKIEGIRLAKQILSLHEQGNTEDQIAEKCGLSAEQVREILE
;
A
#
# COMPACT_ATOMS: atom_id res chain seq x y z
N MET A 1 -9.19 -3.72 52.65
CA MET A 1 -8.33 -2.97 51.69
C MET A 1 -7.95 -3.92 50.58
N GLU A 2 -8.49 -3.73 49.38
CA GLU A 2 -7.99 -4.44 48.19
C GLU A 2 -6.53 -4.05 47.97
N LYS A 3 -5.64 -5.05 47.85
CA LYS A 3 -4.24 -4.81 47.47
C LYS A 3 -4.23 -4.31 46.04
N ALA A 4 -3.94 -3.02 45.85
CA ALA A 4 -3.68 -2.46 44.54
C ALA A 4 -2.61 -3.29 43.82
N LYS A 5 -2.89 -3.70 42.57
CA LYS A 5 -2.01 -4.54 41.77
C LYS A 5 -0.69 -3.80 41.52
N LEU A 6 0.43 -4.38 41.90
CA LEU A 6 1.76 -3.80 41.71
C LEU A 6 2.06 -3.64 40.21
N GLN A 7 2.41 -2.43 39.80
CA GLN A 7 2.81 -2.09 38.43
C GLN A 7 4.31 -2.31 38.27
N TRP A 8 4.70 -3.42 37.64
CA TRP A 8 6.11 -3.81 37.50
C TRP A 8 6.86 -3.07 36.38
N HIS A 9 6.16 -2.63 35.33
CA HIS A 9 6.81 -1.97 34.19
C HIS A 9 7.55 -0.68 34.57
N PRO A 10 6.96 0.27 35.33
CA PRO A 10 7.69 1.47 35.76
C PRO A 10 8.85 1.15 36.71
N GLY A 11 8.68 0.15 37.58
CA GLY A 11 9.74 -0.31 38.49
C GLY A 11 10.94 -0.89 37.75
N PHE A 12 10.70 -1.68 36.70
CA PHE A 12 11.74 -2.21 35.83
C PHE A 12 12.46 -1.10 35.05
N SER A 13 11.72 -0.16 34.45
CA SER A 13 12.31 0.99 33.76
C SER A 13 13.25 1.80 34.68
N ALA A 14 12.84 2.03 35.93
CA ALA A 14 13.66 2.71 36.92
C ALA A 14 14.91 1.90 37.30
N ALA A 15 14.76 0.60 37.55
CA ALA A 15 15.89 -0.29 37.82
C ALA A 15 16.89 -0.34 36.65
N LEU A 16 16.40 -0.29 35.41
CA LEU A 16 17.24 -0.27 34.21
C LEU A 16 18.03 1.03 34.10
N ARG A 17 17.41 2.19 34.38
CA ARG A 17 18.12 3.49 34.44
C ARG A 17 19.19 3.54 35.53
N ILE A 18 18.94 2.93 36.69
CA ILE A 18 19.94 2.83 37.77
C ILE A 18 21.09 1.92 37.34
N THR A 19 20.76 0.77 36.75
CA THR A 19 21.76 -0.22 36.30
C THR A 19 22.66 0.35 35.21
N LEU A 20 22.12 1.15 34.29
CA LEU A 20 22.85 1.73 33.16
C LEU A 20 23.25 3.20 33.39
N HIS A 21 23.31 3.64 34.66
CA HIS A 21 23.42 5.06 35.01
C HIS A 21 24.60 5.76 34.32
N ASP A 22 25.78 5.13 34.31
CA ASP A 22 27.00 5.70 33.74
C ASP A 22 26.95 5.78 32.20
N GLU A 23 26.21 4.85 31.57
CA GLU A 23 25.98 4.79 30.12
C GLU A 23 24.79 5.64 29.66
N MET A 24 23.90 6.09 30.55
CA MET A 24 22.70 6.87 30.17
C MET A 24 23.05 8.14 29.37
N LYS A 25 24.26 8.69 29.52
CA LYS A 25 24.75 9.81 28.68
C LYS A 25 24.90 9.47 27.20
N PHE A 26 24.89 8.19 26.84
CA PHE A 26 24.97 7.66 25.48
C PHE A 26 23.68 6.93 25.04
N LEU A 27 22.66 6.86 25.90
CA LEU A 27 21.45 6.07 25.68
C LEU A 27 20.20 6.96 25.77
N GLU A 28 19.26 6.74 24.87
CA GLU A 28 17.92 7.32 24.95
C GLU A 28 16.91 6.22 25.28
N MET A 29 16.13 6.41 26.34
CA MET A 29 15.16 5.42 26.82
C MET A 29 13.74 5.95 26.68
N HIS A 30 12.97 5.33 25.80
CA HIS A 30 11.54 5.56 25.66
C HIS A 30 10.76 4.40 26.27
N GLU A 31 9.85 4.72 27.18
CA GLU A 31 8.91 3.75 27.74
C GLU A 31 7.66 3.73 26.85
N GLU A 32 7.11 2.52 26.60
CA GLU A 32 5.88 2.34 25.82
C GLU A 32 5.89 3.01 24.43
N TYR A 33 7.03 2.93 23.74
CA TYR A 33 7.21 3.55 22.42
C TYR A 33 6.23 3.00 21.37
N GLN A 34 5.44 3.88 20.77
CA GLN A 34 4.44 3.51 19.76
C GLN A 34 5.09 3.28 18.39
N LEU A 35 4.92 2.08 17.84
CA LEU A 35 5.47 1.71 16.52
C LEU A 35 4.72 2.35 15.35
N SER A 36 3.47 2.77 15.54
CA SER A 36 2.67 3.41 14.49
C SER A 36 1.60 4.34 15.04
N LYS A 37 1.28 5.40 14.29
CA LYS A 37 0.16 6.33 14.61
C LYS A 37 -1.22 5.73 14.32
N LYS A 38 -1.30 4.79 13.37
CA LYS A 38 -2.52 4.05 13.02
C LYS A 38 -2.43 2.63 13.58
N PRO A 39 -3.57 2.00 13.91
CA PRO A 39 -3.59 0.56 14.23
C PRO A 39 -2.94 -0.26 13.12
N MET A 40 -2.26 -1.35 13.50
CA MET A 40 -1.65 -2.25 12.53
C MET A 40 -2.74 -2.95 11.72
N GLN A 41 -2.50 -3.12 10.42
CA GLN A 41 -3.45 -3.73 9.50
C GLN A 41 -2.71 -4.62 8.49
N ILE A 42 -3.28 -5.80 8.23
CA ILE A 42 -2.90 -6.70 7.15
C ILE A 42 -3.79 -6.37 5.95
N ASP A 43 -3.23 -6.27 4.75
CA ASP A 43 -4.01 -5.93 3.55
C ASP A 43 -5.09 -6.98 3.28
N ILE A 44 -4.69 -8.26 3.20
CA ILE A 44 -5.63 -9.38 3.01
C ILE A 44 -5.21 -10.57 3.87
N LEU A 45 -6.17 -11.14 4.60
CA LEU A 45 -6.04 -12.40 5.31
C LEU A 45 -6.96 -13.45 4.69
N ILE A 46 -6.38 -14.53 4.18
CA ILE A 46 -7.12 -15.70 3.68
C ILE A 46 -7.04 -16.82 4.70
N ILE A 47 -8.19 -17.30 5.17
CA ILE A 47 -8.29 -18.46 6.07
C ILE A 47 -8.94 -19.63 5.34
N LYS A 48 -8.23 -20.75 5.20
CA LYS A 48 -8.80 -21.99 4.66
C LYS A 48 -9.81 -22.56 5.65
N LYS A 49 -11.07 -22.64 5.22
CA LYS A 49 -12.15 -23.29 5.99
C LYS A 49 -12.01 -24.81 6.07
N LYS A 50 -11.34 -25.42 5.09
CA LYS A 50 -11.08 -26.87 5.00
C LYS A 50 -9.59 -27.10 4.72
N CYS A 51 -8.84 -27.56 5.73
CA CYS A 51 -7.38 -27.62 5.67
C CYS A 51 -6.87 -28.71 4.71
N ASP A 52 -7.59 -29.81 4.60
CA ASP A 52 -7.35 -30.97 3.72
C ASP A 52 -7.46 -30.63 2.23
N ARG A 53 -8.27 -29.63 1.88
CA ARG A 53 -8.47 -29.24 0.48
C ARG A 53 -7.32 -28.36 -0.01
N LYS A 54 -6.59 -28.84 -1.02
CA LYS A 54 -5.56 -28.06 -1.72
C LYS A 54 -6.19 -27.10 -2.72
N ILE A 55 -5.70 -25.86 -2.75
CA ILE A 55 -6.06 -24.88 -3.79
C ILE A 55 -5.39 -25.32 -5.09
N GLN A 56 -6.15 -25.30 -6.19
CA GLN A 56 -5.67 -25.78 -7.49
C GLN A 56 -4.96 -24.70 -8.31
N LYS A 57 -5.31 -23.43 -8.09
CA LYS A 57 -4.68 -22.29 -8.79
C LYS A 57 -3.25 -22.10 -8.33
N ALA A 58 -2.34 -21.84 -9.27
CA ALA A 58 -0.91 -21.74 -8.97
C ALA A 58 -0.60 -20.68 -7.89
N VAL A 59 -1.23 -19.50 -7.99
CA VAL A 59 -1.07 -18.38 -7.03
C VAL A 59 -1.47 -18.70 -5.60
N GLY A 60 -2.30 -19.72 -5.38
CA GLY A 60 -2.75 -20.15 -4.06
C GLY A 60 -2.21 -21.52 -3.64
N ARG A 61 -1.36 -22.15 -4.46
CA ARG A 61 -0.93 -23.54 -4.25
C ARG A 61 -0.15 -23.72 -2.94
N ILE A 62 0.64 -22.71 -2.56
CA ILE A 62 1.44 -22.68 -1.34
C ILE A 62 0.62 -22.38 -0.08
N PHE A 63 -0.62 -21.89 -0.21
CA PHE A 63 -1.40 -21.43 0.95
C PHE A 63 -1.58 -22.55 1.99
N ARG A 64 -1.04 -22.29 3.17
CA ARG A 64 -1.38 -23.01 4.40
C ARG A 64 -2.73 -22.49 4.94
N ARG A 65 -3.06 -22.83 6.18
CA ARG A 65 -4.36 -22.51 6.78
C ARG A 65 -4.62 -21.00 6.80
N HIS A 66 -3.60 -20.21 7.11
CA HIS A 66 -3.66 -18.75 7.18
C HIS A 66 -2.67 -18.17 6.17
N ASN A 67 -3.14 -17.40 5.19
CA ASN A 67 -2.28 -16.72 4.24
C ASN A 67 -2.46 -15.20 4.36
N ILE A 68 -1.36 -14.52 4.69
CA ILE A 68 -1.27 -13.07 4.87
C ILE A 68 -0.71 -12.49 3.58
N ILE A 69 -1.40 -11.51 3.00
CA ILE A 69 -1.00 -10.88 1.75
C ILE A 69 -0.65 -9.42 2.00
N GLU A 70 0.47 -8.99 1.43
CA GLU A 70 0.82 -7.59 1.24
C GLU A 70 0.78 -7.28 -0.26
N TYR A 71 0.02 -6.26 -0.64
CA TYR A 71 -0.15 -5.83 -2.02
C TYR A 71 0.45 -4.44 -2.24
N LYS A 72 1.26 -4.30 -3.28
CA LYS A 72 1.72 -3.00 -3.78
C LYS A 72 1.05 -2.69 -5.12
N SER A 73 0.54 -1.47 -5.23
CA SER A 73 -0.05 -0.97 -6.47
C SER A 73 1.00 -0.96 -7.60
N PRO A 74 0.59 -0.90 -8.87
CA PRO A 74 1.54 -1.00 -9.99
C PRO A 74 2.66 0.04 -9.99
N GLY A 75 2.40 1.25 -9.47
CA GLY A 75 3.39 2.32 -9.35
C GLY A 75 4.31 2.20 -8.13
N ASP A 76 3.94 1.36 -7.16
CA ASP A 76 4.68 1.21 -5.91
C ASP A 76 5.74 0.12 -5.99
N ARG A 77 6.82 0.30 -5.22
CA ARG A 77 7.90 -0.68 -5.10
C ARG A 77 7.80 -1.39 -3.76
N LEU A 78 7.91 -2.71 -3.80
CA LEU A 78 8.06 -3.52 -2.59
C LEU A 78 9.48 -3.37 -2.04
N SER A 79 9.58 -2.99 -0.77
CA SER A 79 10.85 -2.71 -0.09
C SER A 79 11.13 -3.70 1.04
N ILE A 80 12.38 -3.69 1.53
CA ILE A 80 12.76 -4.50 2.69
C ILE A 80 11.98 -4.12 3.97
N ASN A 81 11.55 -2.87 4.09
CA ASN A 81 10.74 -2.42 5.21
C ASN A 81 9.35 -3.06 5.17
N ASP A 82 8.76 -3.22 3.98
CA ASP A 82 7.48 -3.92 3.81
C ASP A 82 7.61 -5.38 4.21
N PHE A 83 8.70 -6.05 3.84
CA PHE A 83 8.98 -7.42 4.30
C PHE A 83 9.00 -7.52 5.83
N TYR A 84 9.80 -6.69 6.52
CA TYR A 84 9.90 -6.77 7.99
C TYR A 84 8.60 -6.41 8.68
N LYS A 85 7.86 -5.43 8.14
CA LYS A 85 6.55 -5.04 8.64
C LYS A 85 5.56 -6.20 8.55
N VAL A 86 5.43 -6.83 7.38
CA VAL A 86 4.51 -7.95 7.15
C VAL A 86 4.92 -9.20 7.94
N TYR A 87 6.22 -9.46 8.05
CA TYR A 87 6.74 -10.54 8.88
C TYR A 87 6.38 -10.31 10.37
N GLY A 88 6.61 -9.09 10.88
CA GLY A 88 6.20 -8.71 12.23
C GLY A 88 4.69 -8.82 12.45
N TYR A 89 3.88 -8.38 11.48
CA TYR A 89 2.42 -8.51 11.53
C TYR A 89 1.95 -9.96 11.52
N THR A 90 2.67 -10.83 10.83
CA THR A 90 2.42 -12.28 10.84
C THR A 90 2.66 -12.87 12.24
N CYS A 91 3.75 -12.47 12.90
CA CYS A 91 4.00 -12.87 14.29
C CYS A 91 2.95 -12.32 15.26
N PHE A 92 2.51 -11.06 15.08
CA PHE A 92 1.41 -10.51 15.88
C PHE A 92 0.10 -11.24 15.65
N TYR A 93 -0.25 -11.54 14.41
CA TYR A 93 -1.44 -12.31 14.09
C TYR A 93 -1.42 -13.70 14.74
N GLN A 94 -0.26 -14.37 14.73
CA GLN A 94 -0.08 -15.67 15.36
C GLN A 94 -0.23 -15.63 16.89
N SER A 95 0.36 -14.61 17.52
CA SER A 95 0.42 -14.49 18.98
C SER A 95 -0.82 -13.83 19.59
N ASN A 96 -1.58 -13.05 18.83
CA ASN A 96 -2.80 -12.37 19.27
C ASN A 96 -3.99 -13.33 19.30
N THR A 97 -3.90 -14.36 20.15
CA THR A 97 -4.91 -15.40 20.32
C THR A 97 -5.14 -15.68 21.81
N ASP A 98 -6.32 -16.21 22.15
CA ASP A 98 -6.70 -16.47 23.56
C ASP A 98 -5.93 -17.63 24.19
N LYS A 99 -5.34 -18.50 23.36
CA LYS A 99 -4.62 -19.70 23.79
C LYS A 99 -3.21 -19.74 23.24
N ILE A 100 -2.29 -20.21 24.05
CA ILE A 100 -0.90 -20.45 23.64
C ILE A 100 -0.87 -21.35 22.40
N ASN A 101 -0.17 -20.90 21.36
CA ASN A 101 0.02 -21.62 20.10
C ASN A 101 -1.29 -22.07 19.42
N GLN A 102 -2.35 -21.27 19.52
CA GLN A 102 -3.62 -21.57 18.84
C GLN A 102 -3.47 -21.59 17.31
N ILE A 103 -2.55 -20.78 16.78
CA ILE A 103 -2.13 -20.78 15.39
C ILE A 103 -0.69 -21.26 15.35
N ASP A 104 -0.45 -22.41 14.73
CA ASP A 104 0.90 -22.90 14.52
C ASP A 104 1.61 -22.04 13.45
N PRO A 105 2.87 -21.61 13.64
CA PRO A 105 3.65 -21.00 12.57
C PRO A 105 3.71 -21.84 11.29
N GLU A 106 3.67 -23.17 11.42
CA GLU A 106 3.59 -24.10 10.30
C GLU A 106 2.25 -24.07 9.54
N ASP A 107 1.23 -23.41 10.10
CA ASP A 107 -0.07 -23.20 9.46
C ASP A 107 -0.17 -21.85 8.73
N MET A 108 0.89 -21.04 8.75
CA MET A 108 0.91 -19.70 8.15
C MET A 108 1.72 -19.64 6.86
N THR A 109 1.33 -18.72 5.97
CA THR A 109 2.04 -18.39 4.73
C THR A 109 1.97 -16.89 4.49
N ILE A 110 3.03 -16.30 3.93
CA ILE A 110 3.06 -14.89 3.53
C ILE A 110 3.10 -14.80 2.01
N THR A 111 2.30 -13.91 1.42
CA THR A 111 2.31 -13.63 -0.01
C THR A 111 2.59 -12.15 -0.23
N PHE A 112 3.65 -11.85 -0.94
CA PHE A 112 3.93 -10.50 -1.43
C PHE A 112 3.47 -10.38 -2.87
N VAL A 113 2.77 -9.29 -3.21
CA VAL A 113 2.27 -9.05 -4.56
C VAL A 113 2.74 -7.68 -5.04
N CYS A 114 3.45 -7.63 -6.17
CA CYS A 114 3.90 -6.37 -6.76
C CYS A 114 4.02 -6.49 -8.28
N SER A 115 4.12 -5.35 -8.97
CA SER A 115 4.28 -5.33 -10.42
C SER A 115 5.73 -5.43 -10.88
N HIS A 116 6.68 -5.07 -10.02
CA HIS A 116 8.10 -5.01 -10.34
C HIS A 116 8.90 -5.93 -9.42
N TYR A 117 9.82 -6.70 -9.98
CA TYR A 117 10.68 -7.59 -9.20
C TYR A 117 11.56 -6.76 -8.23
N PRO A 118 11.50 -7.02 -6.91
CA PRO A 118 12.14 -6.17 -5.89
C PRO A 118 13.59 -6.60 -5.62
N GLU A 119 14.48 -6.35 -6.58
CA GLU A 119 15.89 -6.82 -6.55
C GLU A 119 16.63 -6.47 -5.25
N LYS A 120 16.48 -5.24 -4.75
CA LYS A 120 17.15 -4.78 -3.52
C LYS A 120 16.66 -5.56 -2.30
N MET A 121 15.36 -5.81 -2.20
CA MET A 121 14.78 -6.62 -1.13
C MET A 121 15.28 -8.06 -1.22
N MET A 122 15.23 -8.66 -2.41
CA MET A 122 15.66 -10.05 -2.62
C MET A 122 17.14 -10.25 -2.27
N ARG A 123 18.00 -9.30 -2.64
CA ARG A 123 19.42 -9.32 -2.26
C ARG A 123 19.60 -9.28 -0.75
N HIS A 124 18.93 -8.36 -0.07
CA HIS A 124 18.97 -8.25 1.40
C HIS A 124 18.50 -9.55 2.06
N LEU A 125 17.39 -10.13 1.60
CA LEU A 125 16.85 -11.38 2.14
C LEU A 125 17.84 -12.54 1.99
N LYS A 126 18.50 -12.65 0.84
CA LYS A 126 19.52 -13.68 0.61
C LYS A 126 20.74 -13.50 1.51
N GLU A 127 21.25 -12.27 1.62
CA GLU A 127 22.49 -11.98 2.35
C GLU A 127 22.30 -12.05 3.87
N VAL A 128 21.23 -11.44 4.39
CA VAL A 128 21.00 -11.25 5.82
C VAL A 128 20.14 -12.36 6.43
N ARG A 129 19.05 -12.75 5.74
CA ARG A 129 18.08 -13.74 6.24
C ARG A 129 18.30 -15.15 5.71
N LYS A 130 19.22 -15.32 4.75
CA LYS A 130 19.47 -16.57 4.03
C LYS A 130 18.21 -17.11 3.32
N ILE A 131 17.28 -16.21 3.01
CA ILE A 131 16.06 -16.52 2.26
C ILE A 131 16.36 -16.42 0.77
N GLN A 132 16.09 -17.49 0.02
CA GLN A 132 16.32 -17.56 -1.42
C GLN A 132 15.01 -17.51 -2.20
N ALA A 133 15.02 -16.89 -3.37
CA ALA A 133 13.87 -16.87 -4.28
C ALA A 133 14.04 -17.94 -5.35
N GLU A 134 13.10 -18.88 -5.40
CA GLU A 134 13.05 -19.96 -6.39
C GLU A 134 11.85 -19.75 -7.31
N ARG A 135 12.09 -19.68 -8.62
CA ARG A 135 11.00 -19.54 -9.59
C ARG A 135 10.19 -20.84 -9.66
N TYR A 136 8.92 -20.77 -9.30
CA TYR A 136 7.99 -21.90 -9.34
C TYR A 136 7.11 -21.89 -10.60
N GLY A 137 6.81 -20.70 -11.12
CA GLY A 137 5.99 -20.55 -12.32
C GLY A 137 6.10 -19.17 -12.96
N GLU A 138 5.24 -18.92 -13.95
CA GLU A 138 5.04 -17.59 -14.56
C GLU A 138 4.66 -16.57 -13.47
N GLY A 139 5.57 -15.64 -13.16
CA GLY A 139 5.39 -14.61 -12.14
C GLY A 139 5.28 -15.11 -10.71
N ILE A 140 5.64 -16.37 -10.40
CA ILE A 140 5.52 -16.95 -9.06
C ILE A 140 6.89 -17.40 -8.58
N TYR A 141 7.33 -16.84 -7.45
CA TYR A 141 8.58 -17.17 -6.78
C TYR A 141 8.29 -17.62 -5.36
N TYR A 142 8.83 -18.77 -4.95
CA TYR A 142 8.81 -19.19 -3.56
C TYR A 142 10.05 -18.68 -2.84
N LEU A 143 9.84 -18.16 -1.64
CA LEU A 143 10.92 -17.69 -0.78
C LEU A 143 11.20 -18.77 0.27
N THR A 144 12.34 -19.45 0.12
CA THR A 144 12.75 -20.60 0.93
C THR A 144 13.83 -20.21 1.94
N GLY A 145 13.88 -20.86 3.10
CA GLY A 145 14.89 -20.58 4.16
C GLY A 145 14.33 -20.01 5.46
N ASP A 146 13.01 -19.88 5.59
CA ASP A 146 12.32 -19.45 6.83
C ASP A 146 11.24 -20.48 7.22
N PRO A 147 10.94 -20.70 8.51
CA PRO A 147 9.87 -21.60 8.96
C PRO A 147 8.48 -21.24 8.42
N ILE A 148 8.25 -19.96 8.13
CA ILE A 148 7.02 -19.48 7.47
C ILE A 148 7.29 -19.44 5.96
N PRO A 149 6.67 -20.31 5.14
CA PRO A 149 6.76 -20.25 3.70
C PRO A 149 6.22 -18.93 3.21
N MET A 150 6.89 -18.41 2.20
CA MET A 150 6.45 -17.19 1.56
C MET A 150 6.52 -17.32 0.07
N GLN A 151 5.74 -16.50 -0.62
CA GLN A 151 5.84 -16.35 -2.05
C GLN A 151 5.84 -14.88 -2.44
N LEU A 152 6.41 -14.61 -3.61
CA LEU A 152 6.38 -13.34 -4.31
C LEU A 152 5.68 -13.54 -5.65
N LEU A 153 4.64 -12.74 -5.88
CA LEU A 153 3.89 -12.70 -7.12
C LEU A 153 4.25 -11.44 -7.90
N ILE A 154 4.78 -11.62 -9.12
CA ILE A 154 5.04 -10.54 -10.08
C ILE A 154 3.86 -10.48 -11.05
N VAL A 155 2.94 -9.55 -10.79
CA VAL A 155 1.62 -9.51 -11.44
C VAL A 155 1.69 -9.53 -12.98
N PRO A 156 2.52 -8.70 -13.65
CA PRO A 156 2.61 -8.72 -15.12
C PRO A 156 3.08 -10.06 -15.69
N GLU A 157 3.87 -10.82 -14.94
CA GLU A 157 4.44 -12.09 -15.37
C GLU A 157 3.52 -13.28 -15.10
N LEU A 158 2.40 -13.10 -14.38
CA LEU A 158 1.46 -14.18 -14.09
C LEU A 158 0.77 -14.70 -15.36
N SER A 159 0.48 -16.00 -15.39
CA SER A 159 -0.22 -16.59 -16.53
C SER A 159 -1.63 -16.01 -16.74
N PRO A 160 -1.95 -15.44 -17.93
CA PRO A 160 -3.27 -14.86 -18.21
C PRO A 160 -4.39 -15.91 -18.20
N LYS A 161 -4.04 -17.19 -18.43
CA LYS A 161 -5.01 -18.30 -18.46
C LYS A 161 -5.69 -18.51 -17.11
N GLU A 162 -4.93 -18.36 -16.02
CA GLU A 162 -5.46 -18.55 -14.67
C GLU A 162 -5.75 -17.24 -13.94
N ASN A 163 -4.99 -16.18 -14.25
CA ASN A 163 -4.91 -14.97 -13.43
C ASN A 163 -5.34 -13.71 -14.19
N TYR A 164 -6.19 -13.85 -15.22
CA TYR A 164 -6.58 -12.77 -16.12
C TYR A 164 -6.93 -11.45 -15.40
N TRP A 165 -7.82 -11.50 -14.40
CA TRP A 165 -8.26 -10.29 -13.69
C TRP A 165 -7.15 -9.65 -12.88
N ILE A 166 -6.30 -10.44 -12.20
CA ILE A 166 -5.17 -9.93 -11.42
C ILE A 166 -4.17 -9.24 -12.35
N GLN A 167 -3.87 -9.83 -13.51
CA GLN A 167 -2.93 -9.27 -14.47
C GLN A 167 -3.41 -7.95 -15.09
N ASN A 168 -4.73 -7.76 -15.20
CA ASN A 168 -5.30 -6.51 -15.73
C ASN A 168 -5.34 -5.37 -14.69
N LEU A 169 -4.93 -5.59 -13.44
CA LEU A 169 -4.73 -4.53 -12.44
C LEU A 169 -3.44 -3.73 -12.74
N ARG A 170 -3.44 -3.01 -13.86
CA ARG A 170 -2.32 -2.22 -14.40
C ARG A 170 -2.82 -0.90 -15.00
N THR A 171 -1.92 0.00 -15.34
CA THR A 171 -2.23 1.38 -15.78
C THR A 171 -1.85 1.66 -17.24
N ASP A 172 -1.54 0.61 -18.01
CA ASP A 172 -1.00 0.68 -19.36
C ASP A 172 -1.68 -0.31 -20.33
N LEU A 173 -2.99 -0.52 -20.16
CA LEU A 173 -3.81 -1.26 -21.11
C LEU A 173 -3.83 -0.55 -22.47
N LYS A 174 -3.82 -1.31 -23.56
CA LYS A 174 -3.85 -0.76 -24.91
C LYS A 174 -5.30 -0.60 -25.40
N ALA A 175 -5.57 0.54 -26.02
CA ALA A 175 -6.78 0.71 -26.80
C ALA A 175 -6.88 -0.40 -27.88
N GLY A 176 -8.10 -0.74 -28.25
CA GLY A 176 -8.43 -1.71 -29.27
C GLY A 176 -8.81 -3.08 -28.71
N LYS A 177 -8.12 -4.10 -29.23
CA LYS A 177 -8.45 -5.51 -28.96
C LYS A 177 -8.35 -5.88 -27.48
N GLU A 178 -7.42 -5.28 -26.73
CA GLU A 178 -7.20 -5.61 -25.33
C GLU A 178 -8.38 -5.17 -24.46
N ILE A 179 -8.80 -3.90 -24.57
CA ILE A 179 -9.99 -3.37 -23.87
C ILE A 179 -11.26 -4.10 -24.30
N ARG A 180 -11.46 -4.34 -25.60
CA ARG A 180 -12.64 -5.10 -26.08
C ARG A 180 -12.70 -6.51 -25.48
N HIS A 181 -11.56 -7.20 -25.39
CA HIS A 181 -11.51 -8.53 -24.78
C HIS A 181 -11.78 -8.50 -23.27
N LEU A 182 -11.28 -7.48 -22.56
CA LEU A 182 -11.58 -7.26 -21.14
C LEU A 182 -13.08 -7.12 -20.91
N MET A 183 -13.75 -6.35 -21.76
CA MET A 183 -15.20 -6.16 -21.68
C MET A 183 -16.00 -7.41 -22.00
N GLU A 184 -15.64 -8.15 -23.04
CA GLU A 184 -16.31 -9.42 -23.36
C GLU A 184 -16.28 -10.40 -22.18
N LYS A 185 -15.21 -10.35 -21.37
CA LYS A 185 -15.10 -11.14 -20.14
C LYS A 185 -15.88 -10.54 -18.98
N TYR A 186 -15.88 -9.21 -18.85
CA TYR A 186 -16.66 -8.51 -17.84
C TYR A 186 -18.17 -8.76 -18.02
N GLU A 187 -18.68 -8.65 -19.25
CA GLU A 187 -20.12 -8.75 -19.54
C GLU A 187 -20.72 -10.10 -19.11
N LYS A 188 -19.95 -11.19 -19.25
CA LYS A 188 -20.35 -12.53 -18.79
C LYS A 188 -20.54 -12.61 -17.27
N ASN A 189 -20.01 -11.66 -16.51
CA ASN A 189 -19.93 -11.67 -15.05
C ASN A 189 -20.41 -10.36 -14.42
N ARG A 190 -21.00 -9.42 -15.19
CA ARG A 190 -21.37 -8.06 -14.76
C ARG A 190 -22.23 -8.00 -13.50
N LYS A 191 -23.03 -9.02 -13.24
CA LYS A 191 -23.91 -9.12 -12.07
C LYS A 191 -23.16 -9.38 -10.75
N LEU A 192 -21.86 -9.69 -10.80
CA LEU A 192 -21.04 -10.01 -9.64
C LEU A 192 -20.27 -8.78 -9.15
N LYS A 193 -20.45 -8.43 -7.87
CA LYS A 193 -19.85 -7.24 -7.25
C LYS A 193 -18.33 -7.18 -7.34
N ASP A 194 -17.65 -8.32 -7.23
CA ASP A 194 -16.19 -8.36 -7.30
C ASP A 194 -15.67 -7.98 -8.70
N TYR A 195 -16.41 -8.36 -9.75
CA TYR A 195 -16.06 -8.02 -11.13
C TYR A 195 -16.31 -6.54 -11.40
N GLU A 196 -17.39 -5.98 -10.85
CA GLU A 196 -17.68 -4.55 -10.90
C GLU A 196 -16.59 -3.74 -10.22
N ALA A 197 -16.17 -4.11 -9.00
CA ALA A 197 -15.10 -3.43 -8.28
C ALA A 197 -13.76 -3.47 -9.03
N VAL A 198 -13.41 -4.62 -9.61
CA VAL A 198 -12.20 -4.75 -10.44
C VAL A 198 -12.31 -3.90 -11.70
N MET A 199 -13.46 -3.90 -12.38
CA MET A 199 -13.66 -3.13 -13.61
C MET A 199 -13.64 -1.62 -13.37
N ASP A 200 -14.24 -1.12 -12.28
CA ASP A 200 -14.19 0.30 -11.88
C ASP A 200 -12.75 0.76 -11.65
N LEU A 201 -11.95 -0.05 -10.95
CA LEU A 201 -10.53 0.25 -10.73
C LEU A 201 -9.74 0.28 -12.05
N ILE A 202 -9.92 -0.73 -12.91
CA ILE A 202 -9.21 -0.80 -14.20
C ILE A 202 -9.59 0.37 -15.10
N THR A 203 -10.86 0.73 -15.14
CA THR A 203 -11.37 1.86 -15.95
C THR A 203 -10.76 3.17 -15.50
N ARG A 204 -10.74 3.43 -14.19
CA ARG A 204 -10.09 4.64 -13.63
C ARG A 204 -8.58 4.66 -13.87
N ALA A 205 -7.93 3.51 -13.75
CA ALA A 205 -6.49 3.38 -13.96
C ALA A 205 -6.05 3.54 -15.44
N ASN A 206 -6.97 3.36 -16.40
CA ASN A 206 -6.70 3.39 -17.85
C ASN A 206 -7.70 4.31 -18.59
N TRP A 207 -8.05 5.43 -17.95
CA TRP A 207 -9.14 6.30 -18.41
C TRP A 207 -8.98 6.76 -19.87
N GLU A 208 -7.79 7.22 -20.24
CA GLU A 208 -7.52 7.74 -21.59
C GLU A 208 -7.78 6.68 -22.67
N GLN A 209 -7.30 5.45 -22.44
CA GLN A 209 -7.43 4.35 -23.40
C GLN A 209 -8.88 3.82 -23.45
N MET A 210 -9.59 3.85 -22.31
CA MET A 210 -11.03 3.55 -22.26
C MET A 210 -11.86 4.58 -23.02
N GLU A 211 -11.52 5.86 -22.91
CA GLU A 211 -12.23 6.94 -23.61
C GLU A 211 -12.04 6.86 -25.13
N GLU A 212 -10.82 6.54 -25.58
CA GLU A 212 -10.52 6.32 -27.00
C GLU A 212 -11.38 5.20 -27.60
N GLU A 213 -11.41 4.02 -26.97
CA GLU A 213 -12.24 2.91 -27.44
C GLU A 213 -13.74 3.23 -27.38
N LYS A 214 -14.18 3.98 -26.36
CA LYS A 214 -15.58 4.41 -26.24
C LYS A 214 -16.00 5.27 -27.42
N LYS A 215 -15.17 6.22 -27.88
CA LYS A 215 -15.50 7.05 -29.06
C LYS A 215 -15.71 6.19 -30.31
N MET A 216 -15.01 5.06 -30.39
CA MET A 216 -15.04 4.16 -31.53
C MET A 216 -16.11 3.06 -31.46
N CYS A 217 -16.64 2.73 -30.27
CA CYS A 217 -17.53 1.57 -30.08
C CYS A 217 -18.82 1.95 -29.33
N ASP A 218 -19.97 1.85 -29.99
CA ASP A 218 -21.26 2.22 -29.39
C ASP A 218 -21.72 1.25 -28.29
N ALA A 219 -21.37 -0.04 -28.39
CA ALA A 219 -21.62 -1.03 -27.33
C ALA A 219 -20.88 -0.68 -26.02
N LEU A 220 -19.70 -0.04 -26.13
CA LEU A 220 -18.93 0.48 -25.01
C LEU A 220 -19.61 1.67 -24.33
N LYS A 221 -20.22 2.56 -25.13
CA LYS A 221 -20.96 3.72 -24.62
C LYS A 221 -22.19 3.30 -23.82
N GLU A 222 -22.93 2.30 -24.30
CA GLU A 222 -24.14 1.82 -23.65
C GLU A 222 -23.85 1.05 -22.36
N LEU A 223 -22.82 0.18 -22.38
CA LEU A 223 -22.49 -0.68 -21.24
C LEU A 223 -22.04 0.10 -20.01
N PHE A 224 -21.31 1.21 -20.21
CA PHE A 224 -20.75 2.02 -19.13
C PHE A 224 -21.37 3.42 -19.00
N ALA A 225 -22.56 3.67 -19.55
CA ALA A 225 -23.16 5.01 -19.59
C ALA A 225 -23.32 5.64 -18.19
N ASP A 226 -23.68 4.84 -17.20
CA ASP A 226 -23.94 5.29 -15.84
C ASP A 226 -22.68 5.27 -14.97
N GLU A 227 -21.91 4.18 -15.02
CA GLU A 227 -20.66 3.98 -14.25
C GLU A 227 -19.60 5.04 -14.61
N LEU A 228 -19.48 5.44 -15.89
CA LEU A 228 -18.56 6.50 -16.28
C LEU A 228 -19.02 7.89 -15.84
N LYS A 229 -20.33 8.18 -15.80
CA LYS A 229 -20.81 9.48 -15.28
C LYS A 229 -20.46 9.64 -13.80
N GLU A 230 -20.58 8.57 -13.03
CA GLU A 230 -20.19 8.55 -11.63
C GLU A 230 -18.68 8.61 -11.45
N ALA A 231 -17.90 7.92 -12.29
CA ALA A 231 -16.44 8.00 -12.27
C ALA A 231 -15.93 9.40 -12.64
N ASP A 232 -16.50 10.05 -13.66
CA ASP A 232 -16.22 11.44 -14.03
C ASP A 232 -16.52 12.41 -12.88
N ALA A 233 -17.68 12.25 -12.24
CA ALA A 233 -18.08 13.10 -11.12
C ALA A 233 -17.13 12.94 -9.93
N ARG A 234 -16.74 11.69 -9.61
CA ARG A 234 -15.75 11.38 -8.57
C ARG A 234 -14.38 11.95 -8.92
N GLY A 235 -13.88 11.73 -10.14
CA GLY A 235 -12.59 12.23 -10.60
C GLY A 235 -12.51 13.76 -10.56
N ARG A 236 -13.59 14.46 -10.91
CA ARG A 236 -13.67 15.92 -10.73
C ARG A 236 -13.62 16.32 -9.26
N ALA A 237 -14.37 15.64 -8.40
CA ALA A 237 -14.38 15.93 -6.97
C ALA A 237 -13.00 15.70 -6.32
N GLU A 238 -12.37 14.57 -6.62
CA GLU A 238 -11.02 14.23 -6.16
C GLU A 238 -9.97 15.22 -6.70
N GLY A 239 -10.05 15.59 -7.98
CA GLY A 239 -9.17 16.59 -8.59
C GLY A 239 -9.31 17.98 -7.97
N VAL A 240 -10.54 18.41 -7.67
CA VAL A 240 -10.80 19.66 -6.94
C VAL A 240 -10.20 19.60 -5.55
N GLN A 241 -10.42 18.51 -4.83
CA GLN A 241 -9.90 18.35 -3.47
C GLN A 241 -8.35 18.33 -3.44
N TYR A 242 -7.73 17.61 -4.39
CA TYR A 242 -6.29 17.61 -4.57
C TYR A 242 -5.75 19.02 -4.89
N GLY A 243 -6.43 19.75 -5.78
CA GLY A 243 -6.09 21.13 -6.12
C GLY A 243 -6.16 22.08 -4.92
N ILE A 244 -7.20 21.96 -4.09
CA ILE A 244 -7.33 22.73 -2.85
C ILE A 244 -6.19 22.41 -1.88
N GLU A 245 -5.87 21.13 -1.69
CA GLU A 245 -4.83 20.71 -0.75
C GLU A 245 -3.43 21.15 -1.21
N ARG A 246 -3.13 21.00 -2.51
CA ARG A 246 -1.93 21.54 -3.16
C ARG A 246 -1.83 23.06 -2.99
N GLY A 247 -2.91 23.78 -3.32
CA GLY A 247 -2.98 25.23 -3.21
C GLY A 247 -2.76 25.72 -1.78
N LYS A 248 -3.30 25.02 -0.78
CA LYS A 248 -3.04 25.33 0.64
C LYS A 248 -1.57 25.17 1.00
N ILE A 249 -0.94 24.06 0.60
CA ILE A 249 0.48 23.80 0.89
C ILE A 249 1.38 24.84 0.21
N GLU A 250 1.12 25.13 -1.06
CA GLU A 250 1.90 26.11 -1.83
C GLU A 250 1.68 27.53 -1.31
N GLY A 251 0.45 27.90 -0.96
CA GLY A 251 0.12 29.18 -0.34
C GLY A 251 0.80 29.38 1.02
N ILE A 252 0.78 28.37 1.89
CA ILE A 252 1.51 28.42 3.18
C ILE A 252 3.01 28.60 2.96
N ARG A 253 3.59 27.92 1.96
CA ARG A 253 5.01 28.05 1.61
C ARG A 253 5.33 29.46 1.13
N LEU A 254 4.49 30.02 0.26
CA LEU A 254 4.66 31.35 -0.30
C LEU A 254 4.53 32.43 0.78
N ALA A 255 3.54 32.33 1.67
CA ALA A 255 3.37 33.23 2.80
C ALA A 255 4.58 33.21 3.75
N LYS A 256 5.12 32.03 4.08
CA LYS A 256 6.36 31.91 4.88
C LYS A 256 7.56 32.59 4.22
N GLN A 257 7.68 32.47 2.90
CA GLN A 257 8.75 33.10 2.14
C GLN A 257 8.62 34.64 2.15
N ILE A 258 7.40 35.16 1.97
CA ILE A 258 7.09 36.60 2.03
C ILE A 258 7.41 37.18 3.41
N LEU A 259 6.93 36.54 4.48
CA LEU A 259 7.21 36.97 5.86
C LEU A 259 8.71 36.99 6.16
N SER A 260 9.46 35.95 5.73
CA SER A 260 10.91 35.91 5.93
C SER A 260 11.65 37.02 5.17
N LEU A 261 11.23 37.35 3.95
CA LEU A 261 11.82 38.45 3.18
C LEU A 261 11.48 39.82 3.80
N HIS A 262 10.28 39.97 4.36
CA HIS A 262 9.86 41.17 5.07
C HIS A 262 10.67 41.39 6.35
N GLU A 263 10.88 40.34 7.16
CA GLU A 263 11.75 40.38 8.35
C GLU A 263 13.21 40.73 8.02
N GLN A 264 13.68 40.38 6.81
CA GLN A 264 15.01 40.77 6.30
C GLN A 264 15.08 42.23 5.82
N GLY A 265 14.00 43.01 5.92
CA GLY A 265 13.94 44.43 5.59
C GLY A 265 13.74 44.73 4.09
N ASN A 266 13.26 43.77 3.29
CA ASN A 266 12.92 44.04 1.89
C ASN A 266 11.61 44.84 1.80
N THR A 267 11.53 45.77 0.85
CA THR A 267 10.29 46.52 0.58
C THR A 267 9.25 45.64 -0.11
N GLU A 268 7.96 46.00 -0.01
CA GLU A 268 6.86 45.26 -0.64
C GLU A 268 7.10 45.02 -2.14
N ASP A 269 7.61 46.02 -2.86
CA ASP A 269 7.94 45.92 -4.28
C ASP A 269 9.07 44.91 -4.57
N GLN A 270 10.09 44.84 -3.70
CA GLN A 270 11.20 43.89 -3.84
C GLN A 270 10.76 42.46 -3.54
N ILE A 271 9.83 42.28 -2.60
CA ILE A 271 9.24 40.97 -2.26
C ILE A 271 8.33 40.52 -3.41
N ALA A 272 7.53 41.43 -3.97
CA ALA A 272 6.66 41.18 -5.11
C ALA A 272 7.46 40.67 -6.32
N GLU A 273 8.57 41.32 -6.64
CA GLU A 273 9.49 40.90 -7.71
C GLU A 273 10.09 39.50 -7.44
N LYS A 274 10.56 39.22 -6.22
CA LYS A 274 11.18 37.94 -5.84
C LYS A 274 10.20 36.76 -5.76
N CYS A 275 8.95 37.03 -5.40
CA CYS A 275 7.90 36.02 -5.24
C CYS A 275 7.01 35.88 -6.48
N GLY A 276 7.20 36.72 -7.50
CA GLY A 276 6.37 36.73 -8.72
C GLY A 276 4.92 37.13 -8.46
N LEU A 277 4.71 38.04 -7.51
CA LEU A 277 3.40 38.56 -7.10
C LEU A 277 3.29 40.06 -7.40
N SER A 278 2.10 40.61 -7.28
CA SER A 278 1.92 42.08 -7.21
C SER A 278 2.22 42.61 -5.80
N ALA A 279 2.62 43.88 -5.69
CA ALA A 279 2.85 44.53 -4.40
C ALA A 279 1.57 44.57 -3.53
N GLU A 280 0.40 44.62 -4.17
CA GLU A 280 -0.90 44.55 -3.50
C GLU A 280 -1.14 43.17 -2.85
N GLN A 281 -0.85 42.08 -3.57
CA GLN A 281 -0.92 40.72 -3.02
C GLN A 281 0.10 40.47 -1.89
N VAL A 282 1.28 41.08 -1.97
CA VAL A 282 2.27 41.02 -0.89
C VAL A 282 1.75 41.75 0.35
N ARG A 283 1.15 42.93 0.17
CA ARG A 283 0.56 43.71 1.27
C ARG A 283 -0.59 42.97 1.94
N GLU A 284 -1.50 42.36 1.18
CA GLU A 284 -2.60 41.54 1.72
C GLU A 284 -2.12 40.32 2.54
N ILE A 285 -0.93 39.79 2.24
CA ILE A 285 -0.34 38.65 3.00
C ILE A 285 0.39 39.12 4.26
N LEU A 286 0.81 40.39 4.31
CA LEU A 286 1.54 40.99 5.42
C LEU A 286 0.63 41.72 6.44
N GLU A 287 -0.61 42.04 6.06
CA GLU A 287 -1.69 42.51 6.96
C GLU A 287 -2.22 41.40 7.89
#